data_AF-A0A4P2QCX7-F1
#
_entry.id   AF-A0A4P2QCX7-F1
#
_cell.length_a   1.000
_cell.length_b   1.000
_cell.length_c   1.000
_cell.angle_alpha   90.00
_cell.angle_beta   90.00
_cell.angle_gamma   90.00
#
_symmetry.space_group_name_H-M   'P 1'
#
loop_
_entity.id
_entity.type
_entity.pdbx_description
1 polymer ?
#
loop_
_entity_poly.entity_id
_entity_poly.type
_entity_poly.pdbx_seq_one_letter_code
_entity_poly.pdbx_strand_id
1 'polypeptide(L)'
;MTSTHLIPTTPTVTPAPAAAPLATRRALSAIPRTSRWFACAAACLSLTACSEPSSAPAQPGRFTYPIAPLAAERCDGCHAASAPGGVMSDYRNARPFITPGKPDESLYYTLPKGHPAAWGDSAGLVRAWIEAGAPE
;
A
#
# COMPACT_ATOMS: atom_id res chain seq x y z
N MET A 1 -14.37 -50.17 -27.43
CA MET A 1 -14.12 -48.71 -27.51
C MET A 1 -15.23 -48.04 -26.72
N THR A 2 -15.00 -47.74 -25.45
CA THR A 2 -16.05 -47.25 -24.52
C THR A 2 -15.75 -45.79 -24.23
N SER A 3 -16.58 -44.89 -24.73
CA SER A 3 -16.41 -43.44 -24.62
C SER A 3 -16.93 -42.96 -23.28
N THR A 4 -16.03 -42.62 -22.36
CA THR A 4 -16.38 -42.02 -21.06
C THR A 4 -16.61 -40.53 -21.23
N HIS A 5 -17.88 -40.11 -21.14
CA HIS A 5 -18.24 -38.69 -21.08
C HIS A 5 -18.00 -38.14 -19.67
N LEU A 6 -17.04 -37.23 -19.54
CA LEU A 6 -16.80 -36.46 -18.31
C LEU A 6 -17.73 -35.24 -18.30
N ILE A 7 -18.49 -35.08 -17.21
CA ILE A 7 -19.40 -33.96 -16.98
C ILE A 7 -18.57 -32.77 -16.46
N PRO A 8 -18.67 -31.57 -17.05
CA PRO A 8 -17.99 -30.38 -16.53
C PRO A 8 -18.67 -29.88 -15.25
N THR A 9 -17.90 -29.72 -14.17
CA THR A 9 -18.34 -29.05 -12.95
C THR A 9 -18.10 -27.55 -13.09
N THR A 10 -19.17 -26.76 -12.97
CA THR A 10 -19.07 -25.29 -12.93
C THR A 10 -18.57 -24.83 -11.56
N PRO A 11 -17.62 -23.89 -11.48
CA PRO A 11 -17.20 -23.32 -10.21
C PRO A 11 -18.28 -22.40 -9.62
N THR A 12 -18.60 -22.61 -8.35
CA THR A 12 -19.44 -21.73 -7.54
C THR A 12 -18.70 -20.42 -7.27
N VAL A 13 -19.18 -19.33 -7.87
CA VAL A 13 -18.67 -17.98 -7.62
C VAL A 13 -19.28 -17.44 -6.32
N THR A 14 -18.47 -17.31 -5.29
CA THR A 14 -18.84 -16.63 -4.04
C THR A 14 -18.80 -15.12 -4.27
N PRO A 15 -19.89 -14.36 -4.03
CA PRO A 15 -19.89 -12.92 -4.18
C PRO A 15 -19.06 -12.24 -3.08
N ALA A 16 -18.32 -11.19 -3.47
CA ALA A 16 -17.56 -10.33 -2.57
C ALA A 16 -18.49 -9.50 -1.65
N PRO A 17 -18.09 -9.23 -0.40
CA PRO A 17 -18.86 -8.37 0.49
C PRO A 17 -18.86 -6.90 0.01
N ALA A 18 -20.01 -6.26 0.13
CA ALA A 18 -20.20 -4.85 -0.21
C ALA A 18 -19.36 -3.93 0.68
N ALA A 19 -18.64 -3.00 0.04
CA ALA A 19 -17.89 -1.94 0.70
C ALA A 19 -18.83 -0.99 1.46
N ALA A 20 -18.48 -0.71 2.72
CA ALA A 20 -19.14 0.31 3.53
C ALA A 20 -18.73 1.72 3.05
N PRO A 21 -19.67 2.69 3.01
CA PRO A 21 -19.34 4.07 2.65
C PRO A 21 -18.60 4.78 3.78
N LEU A 22 -17.47 5.41 3.44
CA LEU A 22 -16.83 6.41 4.28
C LEU A 22 -17.60 7.73 4.23
N ALA A 23 -17.91 8.20 5.44
CA ALA A 23 -17.99 9.59 5.89
C ALA A 23 -18.99 10.52 5.20
N THR A 24 -19.81 11.24 5.99
CA THR A 24 -19.73 12.70 6.11
C THR A 24 -20.59 13.14 7.31
N ARG A 25 -20.04 14.03 8.17
CA ARG A 25 -20.61 15.34 8.57
C ARG A 25 -20.18 15.73 9.99
N ARG A 26 -19.23 16.66 10.02
CA ARG A 26 -19.27 17.95 10.72
C ARG A 26 -20.41 18.11 11.74
N ALA A 27 -20.04 18.26 13.00
CA ALA A 27 -20.78 19.06 13.97
C ALA A 27 -19.83 20.13 14.53
N LEU A 28 -20.10 21.39 14.18
CA LEU A 28 -19.51 22.53 14.88
C LEU A 28 -20.11 22.55 16.28
N SER A 29 -19.33 22.23 17.30
CA SER A 29 -19.71 22.54 18.68
C SER A 29 -19.38 24.00 18.97
N ALA A 30 -20.42 24.71 19.36
CA ALA A 30 -20.45 26.11 19.71
C ALA A 30 -19.41 26.49 20.79
N ILE A 31 -18.80 27.65 20.59
CA ILE A 31 -17.91 28.31 21.56
C ILE A 31 -18.82 29.08 22.55
N PRO A 32 -18.91 28.71 23.83
CA PRO A 32 -19.46 29.61 24.82
C PRO A 32 -18.47 30.74 25.10
N ARG A 33 -18.95 31.95 24.83
CA ARG A 33 -18.31 33.23 25.12
C ARG A 33 -18.55 33.56 26.59
N THR A 34 -17.62 33.23 27.47
CA THR A 34 -17.56 33.84 28.81
C THR A 34 -16.15 34.35 29.09
N SER A 35 -16.02 35.65 28.85
CA SER A 35 -15.01 36.51 29.46
C SER A 35 -15.04 36.33 30.98
N ARG A 36 -13.90 36.00 31.58
CA ARG A 36 -13.59 36.31 32.97
C ARG A 36 -12.09 36.38 33.13
N TRP A 37 -11.66 37.62 33.28
CA TRP A 37 -10.38 38.08 33.77
C TRP A 37 -9.93 37.22 34.94
N PHE A 38 -8.73 36.64 34.88
CA PHE A 38 -7.86 36.47 36.03
C PHE A 38 -6.44 36.24 35.51
N ALA A 39 -5.63 37.31 35.54
CA ALA A 39 -4.19 37.21 35.58
C ALA A 39 -3.79 36.71 36.97
N CYS A 40 -3.06 35.60 37.04
CA CYS A 40 -2.19 35.27 38.15
C CYS A 40 -0.89 34.69 37.58
N ALA A 41 0.17 35.47 37.70
CA ALA A 41 1.53 35.04 37.50
C ALA A 41 1.93 34.11 38.65
N ALA A 42 2.40 32.90 38.36
CA ALA A 42 3.39 32.19 39.17
C ALA A 42 3.87 30.94 38.41
N ALA A 43 5.20 30.84 38.31
CA ALA A 43 6.01 29.75 37.83
C ALA A 43 5.42 28.34 38.03
N CYS A 44 5.42 27.54 36.95
CA CYS A 44 5.82 26.14 36.96
C CYS A 44 6.30 25.75 35.55
N LEU A 45 7.57 25.38 35.48
CA LEU A 45 8.21 24.71 34.36
C LEU A 45 7.32 23.58 33.86
N SER A 46 6.87 23.65 32.61
CA SER A 46 6.57 22.49 31.79
C SER A 46 6.49 22.99 30.35
N LEU A 47 7.65 23.01 29.67
CA LEU A 47 7.61 22.83 28.23
C LEU A 47 6.95 21.47 28.02
N THR A 48 5.65 21.46 27.74
CA THR A 48 5.03 20.35 27.02
C THR A 48 5.74 20.33 25.68
N ALA A 49 6.85 19.59 25.62
CA ALA A 49 7.33 19.05 24.38
C ALA A 49 6.12 18.33 23.79
N CYS A 50 5.49 18.94 22.79
CA CYS A 50 4.68 18.18 21.86
C CYS A 50 5.60 17.04 21.43
N SER A 51 5.28 15.83 21.87
CA SER A 51 5.83 14.63 21.28
C SER A 51 5.34 14.64 19.84
N GLU A 52 6.09 15.34 18.99
CA GLU A 52 6.07 15.13 17.56
C GLU A 52 6.26 13.62 17.42
N PRO A 53 5.27 12.89 16.87
CA PRO A 53 5.49 11.49 16.60
C PRO A 53 6.69 11.46 15.68
N SER A 54 7.84 11.11 16.27
CA SER A 54 9.10 10.92 15.59
C SER A 54 8.75 10.02 14.42
N SER A 55 8.67 10.64 13.25
CA SER A 55 8.47 9.95 11.99
C SER A 55 9.79 9.27 11.71
N ALA A 56 10.12 8.28 12.55
CA ALA A 56 11.02 7.23 12.17
C ALA A 56 10.52 6.77 10.80
N PRO A 57 11.38 6.73 9.76
CA PRO A 57 10.96 6.25 8.47
C PRO A 57 10.33 4.88 8.73
N ALA A 58 9.03 4.76 8.42
CA ALA A 58 8.32 3.52 8.58
C ALA A 58 9.20 2.46 7.92
N GLN A 59 9.68 1.50 8.73
CA GLN A 59 10.50 0.42 8.22
C GLN A 59 9.77 -0.10 6.99
N PRO A 60 10.42 -0.11 5.81
CA PRO A 60 9.73 -0.50 4.60
C PRO A 60 9.08 -1.85 4.86
N GLY A 61 7.76 -1.88 4.69
CA GLY A 61 6.99 -3.07 4.97
C GLY A 61 7.49 -4.24 4.13
N ARG A 62 7.09 -5.44 4.52
CA ARG A 62 7.34 -6.65 3.72
C ARG A 62 6.64 -6.54 2.36
N PHE A 63 7.04 -7.36 1.40
CA PHE A 63 6.36 -7.38 0.11
C PHE A 63 4.85 -7.61 0.28
N THR A 64 4.45 -8.55 1.16
CA THR A 64 3.04 -8.85 1.44
C THR A 64 2.21 -7.61 1.79
N TYR A 65 2.79 -6.66 2.53
CA TYR A 65 2.18 -5.37 2.79
C TYR A 65 3.28 -4.33 3.05
N PRO A 66 3.37 -3.25 2.26
CA PRO A 66 2.32 -2.70 1.39
C PRO A 66 2.44 -2.98 -0.12
N ILE A 67 3.45 -3.74 -0.59
CA ILE A 67 3.80 -3.79 -2.01
C ILE A 67 2.83 -4.63 -2.84
N ALA A 68 2.49 -5.84 -2.38
CA ALA A 68 1.66 -6.78 -3.13
C ALA A 68 0.27 -6.21 -3.50
N PRO A 69 -0.45 -5.52 -2.59
CA PRO A 69 -1.72 -4.87 -2.96
C PRO A 69 -1.56 -3.79 -4.03
N LEU A 70 -0.48 -3.00 -3.99
CA LEU A 70 -0.19 -1.97 -5.00
C LEU A 70 0.10 -2.60 -6.35
N ALA A 71 0.88 -3.68 -6.38
CA ALA A 71 1.15 -4.44 -7.59
C ALA A 71 -0.12 -5.09 -8.16
N ALA A 72 -1.01 -5.59 -7.29
CA ALA A 72 -2.28 -6.16 -7.72
C ALA A 72 -3.17 -5.12 -8.43
N GLU A 73 -3.23 -3.91 -7.89
CA GLU A 73 -4.00 -2.82 -8.47
C GLU A 73 -3.42 -2.34 -9.82
N ARG A 74 -2.09 -2.25 -9.91
CA ARG A 74 -1.41 -1.52 -11.01
C ARG A 74 -0.87 -2.43 -12.13
N CYS A 75 -0.52 -3.67 -11.81
CA CYS A 75 0.26 -4.53 -12.71
C CYS A 75 -0.55 -5.75 -13.17
N ASP A 76 -1.30 -6.39 -12.27
CA ASP A 76 -1.90 -7.70 -12.53
C ASP A 76 -3.00 -7.69 -13.60
N GLY A 77 -3.59 -6.53 -13.88
CA GLY A 77 -4.56 -6.38 -14.98
C GLY A 77 -3.97 -6.72 -16.35
N CYS A 78 -2.67 -6.48 -16.55
CA CYS A 78 -1.92 -6.91 -17.74
C CYS A 78 -1.06 -8.14 -17.46
N HIS A 79 -0.58 -8.30 -16.22
CA HIS A 79 0.24 -9.39 -15.74
C HIS A 79 -0.61 -10.45 -15.03
N ALA A 80 -1.46 -11.13 -15.78
CA ALA A 80 -2.23 -12.27 -15.26
C ALA A 80 -1.38 -13.55 -15.18
N ALA A 81 -1.91 -14.61 -14.55
CA ALA A 81 -1.20 -15.89 -14.41
C ALA A 81 -0.76 -16.53 -15.75
N SER A 82 -1.45 -16.20 -16.84
CA SER A 82 -1.12 -16.66 -18.20
C SER A 82 -0.16 -15.73 -18.96
N ALA A 83 0.16 -14.55 -18.41
CA ALA A 83 1.05 -13.58 -19.03
C ALA A 83 2.52 -13.95 -18.81
N PRO A 84 3.42 -13.60 -19.76
CA PRO A 84 4.86 -13.71 -19.54
C PRO A 84 5.28 -12.93 -18.29
N GLY A 85 5.93 -13.61 -17.34
CA GLY A 85 6.32 -13.02 -16.05
C GLY A 85 5.33 -13.30 -14.90
N GLY A 86 4.11 -13.76 -15.19
CA GLY A 86 3.12 -14.13 -14.17
C GLY A 86 2.54 -12.94 -13.40
N VAL A 87 1.85 -13.24 -12.29
CA VAL A 87 1.17 -12.25 -11.44
C VAL A 87 2.21 -11.42 -10.67
N MET A 88 2.20 -10.09 -10.81
CA MET A 88 3.23 -9.20 -10.24
C MET A 88 3.01 -8.88 -8.76
N SER A 89 1.82 -9.16 -8.23
CA SER A 89 1.54 -9.19 -6.78
C SER A 89 2.01 -10.47 -6.08
N ASP A 90 2.61 -11.42 -6.80
CA ASP A 90 3.32 -12.56 -6.22
C ASP A 90 4.82 -12.25 -6.15
N TYR A 91 5.40 -12.35 -4.95
CA TYR A 91 6.81 -12.05 -4.73
C TYR A 91 7.73 -12.91 -5.59
N ARG A 92 7.37 -14.19 -5.80
CA ARG A 92 8.19 -15.12 -6.58
C ARG A 92 8.32 -14.69 -8.03
N ASN A 93 7.27 -14.08 -8.57
CA ASN A 93 7.24 -13.56 -9.93
C ASN A 93 7.91 -12.18 -10.03
N ALA A 94 7.76 -11.33 -9.00
CA ALA A 94 8.39 -10.02 -8.94
C ALA A 94 9.92 -10.08 -8.74
N ARG A 95 10.40 -11.01 -7.91
CA ARG A 95 11.78 -11.09 -7.42
C ARG A 95 12.87 -11.09 -8.50
N PRO A 96 12.72 -11.77 -9.65
CA PRO A 96 13.70 -11.76 -10.74
C PRO A 96 13.93 -10.37 -11.35
N PHE A 97 12.99 -9.44 -11.18
CA PHE A 97 13.05 -8.08 -11.73
C PHE A 97 13.56 -7.05 -10.71
N ILE A 98 14.01 -7.53 -9.54
CA ILE A 98 14.43 -6.70 -8.42
C ILE A 98 15.91 -6.94 -8.13
N THR A 99 16.65 -5.85 -8.06
CA THR A 99 18.03 -5.81 -7.57
C THR A 99 18.00 -5.23 -6.15
N PRO A 100 18.10 -6.08 -5.10
CA PRO A 100 18.03 -5.61 -3.71
C PRO A 100 19.03 -4.49 -3.42
N GLY A 101 18.56 -3.45 -2.72
CA GLY A 101 19.34 -2.26 -2.39
C GLY A 101 19.49 -1.26 -3.54
N LYS A 102 19.00 -1.57 -4.75
CA LYS A 102 19.25 -0.79 -5.96
C LYS A 102 17.97 -0.58 -6.78
N PRO A 103 17.11 0.38 -6.39
CA PRO A 103 15.84 0.63 -7.08
C PRO A 103 16.03 1.03 -8.55
N ASP A 104 17.04 1.84 -8.87
CA ASP A 104 17.27 2.31 -10.24
C ASP A 104 17.85 1.22 -11.16
N GLU A 105 18.39 0.12 -10.59
CA GLU A 105 18.79 -1.08 -11.33
C GLU A 105 17.70 -2.16 -11.34
N SER A 106 16.55 -1.91 -10.71
CA SER A 106 15.44 -2.86 -10.60
C SER A 106 14.39 -2.59 -11.66
N LEU A 107 14.23 -3.51 -12.62
CA LEU A 107 13.21 -3.41 -13.67
C LEU A 107 11.78 -3.38 -13.13
N TYR A 108 11.54 -3.93 -11.94
CA TYR A 108 10.26 -3.83 -11.24
C TYR A 108 9.90 -2.37 -10.89
N TYR A 109 10.91 -1.51 -10.70
CA TYR A 109 10.73 -0.11 -10.35
C TYR A 109 10.87 0.84 -11.54
N THR A 110 11.94 0.69 -12.34
CA THR A 110 12.23 1.58 -13.47
C THR A 110 11.36 1.31 -14.69
N LEU A 111 10.89 0.06 -14.82
CA LEU A 111 10.07 -0.46 -15.90
C LEU A 111 10.76 -0.37 -17.28
N PRO A 112 10.61 -1.41 -18.14
CA PRO A 112 11.19 -1.37 -19.47
C PRO A 112 10.52 -0.30 -20.34
N LYS A 113 11.26 0.23 -21.32
CA LYS A 113 10.76 1.25 -22.24
C LYS A 113 9.46 0.79 -22.93
N GLY A 114 8.43 1.64 -22.88
CA GLY A 114 7.11 1.35 -23.47
C GLY A 114 6.17 0.54 -22.57
N HIS A 115 6.57 0.23 -21.33
CA HIS A 115 5.71 -0.46 -20.37
C HIS A 115 4.70 0.52 -19.72
N PRO A 116 3.39 0.22 -19.78
CA PRO A 116 2.37 1.01 -19.12
C PRO A 116 2.22 0.54 -17.68
N ALA A 117 2.98 1.13 -16.79
CA ALA A 117 2.64 1.24 -15.38
C ALA A 117 3.57 2.30 -14.82
N ALA A 118 3.12 2.99 -13.78
CA ALA A 118 3.99 3.79 -12.96
C ALA A 118 3.46 3.65 -11.55
N TRP A 119 4.37 3.50 -10.60
CA TRP A 119 4.01 3.40 -9.18
C TRP A 119 3.29 4.67 -8.67
N GLY A 120 3.30 5.77 -9.46
CA GLY A 120 2.59 7.01 -9.15
C GLY A 120 3.03 7.57 -7.82
N ASP A 121 2.07 8.01 -7.00
CA ASP A 121 2.34 8.53 -5.65
C ASP A 121 2.99 7.48 -4.72
N SER A 122 2.85 6.19 -5.03
CA SER A 122 3.45 5.09 -4.27
C SER A 122 4.89 4.77 -4.67
N ALA A 123 5.47 5.47 -5.65
CA ALA A 123 6.84 5.23 -6.10
C ALA A 123 7.87 5.33 -4.97
N GLY A 124 7.72 6.30 -4.05
CA GLY A 124 8.63 6.44 -2.91
C GLY A 124 8.60 5.23 -1.97
N LEU A 125 7.42 4.63 -1.79
CA LEU A 125 7.23 3.45 -0.94
C LEU A 125 7.86 2.19 -1.55
N VAL A 126 7.69 1.98 -2.85
CA VAL A 126 8.31 0.84 -3.56
C VAL A 126 9.82 1.00 -3.62
N ARG A 127 10.31 2.23 -3.84
CA ARG A 127 11.73 2.57 -3.81
C ARG A 127 12.35 2.22 -2.46
N ALA A 128 11.77 2.69 -1.36
CA ALA A 128 12.25 2.43 0.00
C ALA A 128 12.27 0.92 0.32
N TRP A 129 11.28 0.17 -0.14
CA TRP A 129 11.26 -1.29 0.01
C TRP A 129 12.40 -1.99 -0.71
N ILE A 130 12.70 -1.60 -1.96
CA ILE A 130 13.84 -2.16 -2.69
C ILE A 130 15.17 -1.76 -2.04
N GLU A 131 15.30 -0.51 -1.61
CA GLU A 131 16.48 0.00 -0.90
C GLU A 131 16.77 -0.79 0.39
N ALA A 132 15.74 -1.25 1.10
CA ALA A 132 15.89 -2.12 2.27
C ALA A 132 16.14 -3.60 1.94
N GLY A 133 16.45 -3.92 0.68
CA GLY A 133 16.79 -5.26 0.25
C GLY A 133 15.58 -6.09 -0.23
N ALA A 134 14.43 -5.44 -0.45
CA ALA A 134 13.21 -6.06 -0.94
C ALA A 134 12.76 -7.28 -0.10
N PRO A 135 12.58 -7.15 1.23
CA PRO A 135 12.13 -8.26 2.06
C PRO A 135 10.74 -8.76 1.64
N GLU A 136 10.57 -10.08 1.59
CA GLU A 136 9.29 -10.76 1.32
C GLU A 136 8.23 -10.52 2.41
#